data_AF-A0A7Y6AVS1-F1
#
_entry.id   AF-A0A7Y6AVS1-F1
#
_cell.length_a   1.000
_cell.length_b   1.000
_cell.length_c   1.000
_cell.angle_alpha   90.00
_cell.angle_beta   90.00
_cell.angle_gamma   90.00
#
_symmetry.space_group_name_H-M   'P 1'
#
loop_
_entity.id
_entity.type
_entity.pdbx_description
1 polymer ?
#
loop_
_entity_poly.entity_id
_entity_poly.type
_entity_poly.pdbx_seq_one_letter_code
_entity_poly.pdbx_strand_id
1 'polypeptide(L)'
;MPITGTGWEMHIVRQSEQRRSSDGKRRTVGTYQVFHDGQKQTGLDLSGMVAETRGPGDNSQPGNNRRVEAGRYPLATQDGAKYVTFGYKESESSSARPKPGIELKETDPREEILIHPGIGFLASIGCINLCTSLPDAEEMIGFAHSRRRVIAVIEDMKSFLNSGFPTKNGKKIPKAFVVIEGEPTFP
;
A
#
# COMPACT_ATOMS: atom_id res chain seq x y z
N MET A 1 -2.64 -8.14 -14.45
CA MET A 1 -2.76 -9.52 -13.95
C MET A 1 -3.90 -9.59 -12.96
N PRO A 2 -4.92 -10.42 -13.20
CA PRO A 2 -6.02 -10.56 -12.27
C PRO A 2 -5.53 -11.21 -10.96
N ILE A 3 -6.31 -11.01 -9.89
CA ILE A 3 -6.20 -11.83 -8.68
C ILE A 3 -6.30 -13.31 -9.02
N THR A 4 -5.68 -14.15 -8.20
CA THR A 4 -5.71 -15.61 -8.40
C THR A 4 -6.94 -16.27 -7.81
N GLY A 5 -7.67 -15.58 -6.93
CA GLY A 5 -8.85 -16.11 -6.27
C GLY A 5 -8.51 -17.08 -5.14
N THR A 6 -7.32 -16.98 -4.55
CA THR A 6 -6.88 -17.87 -3.48
C THR A 6 -6.06 -17.12 -2.43
N GLY A 7 -6.38 -17.35 -1.16
CA GLY A 7 -5.79 -16.67 -0.03
C GLY A 7 -6.30 -15.26 0.15
N TRP A 8 -5.49 -14.44 0.80
CA TRP A 8 -5.74 -13.03 1.00
C TRP A 8 -5.09 -12.23 -0.13
N GLU A 9 -5.86 -11.46 -0.88
CA GLU A 9 -5.34 -10.66 -1.99
C GLU A 9 -5.85 -9.22 -1.90
N MET A 10 -4.93 -8.24 -2.01
CA MET A 10 -5.30 -6.85 -2.31
C MET A 10 -5.04 -6.60 -3.80
N HIS A 11 -6.10 -6.30 -4.54
CA HIS A 11 -6.01 -5.91 -5.94
C HIS A 11 -5.93 -4.40 -6.05
N ILE A 12 -4.89 -3.90 -6.70
CA ILE A 12 -4.66 -2.49 -7.00
C ILE A 12 -4.76 -2.31 -8.51
N VAL A 13 -5.57 -1.35 -8.94
CA VAL A 13 -5.68 -0.94 -10.34
C VAL A 13 -5.27 0.53 -10.44
N ARG A 14 -4.10 0.79 -11.03
CA ARG A 14 -3.60 2.14 -11.33
C ARG A 14 -4.42 2.74 -12.46
N GLN A 15 -4.89 3.96 -12.26
CA GLN A 15 -5.85 4.61 -13.17
C GLN A 15 -5.21 5.76 -13.93
N SER A 16 -4.51 6.65 -13.23
CA SER A 16 -3.94 7.84 -13.84
C SER A 16 -2.74 8.36 -13.04
N GLU A 17 -2.03 9.31 -13.64
CA GLU A 17 -1.02 10.07 -12.95
C GLU A 17 -1.44 11.54 -12.84
N GLN A 18 -1.37 12.07 -11.61
CA GLN A 18 -1.77 13.42 -11.25
C GLN A 18 -0.54 14.30 -11.07
N ARG A 19 -0.60 15.53 -11.61
CA ARG A 19 0.44 16.56 -11.41
C ARG A 19 -0.17 17.76 -10.69
N ARG A 20 0.39 18.08 -9.52
CA ARG A 20 -0.07 19.23 -8.73
C ARG A 20 0.40 20.53 -9.37
N SER A 21 -0.51 21.49 -9.50
CA SER A 21 -0.24 22.75 -10.20
C SER A 21 0.79 23.62 -9.47
N SER A 22 0.73 23.65 -8.14
CA SER A 22 1.53 24.53 -7.28
C SER A 22 3.03 24.25 -7.29
N ASP A 23 3.45 22.99 -7.40
CA ASP A 23 4.87 22.61 -7.33
C ASP A 23 5.30 21.54 -8.35
N GLY A 24 4.40 21.16 -9.26
CA GLY A 24 4.68 20.19 -10.31
C GLY A 24 4.92 18.77 -9.80
N LYS A 25 4.70 18.49 -8.50
CA LYS A 25 4.84 17.13 -7.97
C LYS A 25 3.85 16.19 -8.64
N ARG A 26 4.29 14.94 -8.82
CA ARG A 26 3.54 13.91 -9.53
C ARG A 26 3.29 12.71 -8.62
N ARG A 27 2.09 12.12 -8.72
CA ARG A 27 1.72 10.88 -8.04
C ARG A 27 0.86 10.02 -8.95
N THR A 28 1.00 8.72 -8.85
CA THR A 28 0.08 7.77 -9.45
C THR A 28 -1.09 7.55 -8.51
N VAL A 29 -2.31 7.57 -9.05
CA VAL A 29 -3.50 7.19 -8.30
C VAL A 29 -4.18 5.98 -8.92
N GLY A 30 -4.87 5.23 -8.08
CA GLY A 30 -5.64 4.07 -8.49
C GLY A 30 -6.63 3.67 -7.41
N THR A 31 -7.26 2.52 -7.58
CA THR A 31 -8.17 1.92 -6.61
C THR A 31 -7.57 0.65 -6.01
N TYR A 32 -7.91 0.35 -4.75
CA TYR A 32 -7.67 -0.96 -4.17
C TYR A 32 -8.97 -1.64 -3.71
N GLN A 33 -8.95 -2.97 -3.72
CA GLN A 33 -10.00 -3.83 -3.17
C GLN A 33 -9.37 -5.08 -2.55
N VAL A 34 -9.80 -5.46 -1.34
CA VAL A 34 -9.39 -6.70 -0.67
C VAL A 34 -10.32 -7.85 -1.03
N PHE A 35 -9.75 -9.04 -1.20
CA PHE A 35 -10.42 -10.29 -1.50
C PHE A 35 -9.94 -11.40 -0.57
N HIS A 36 -10.86 -12.29 -0.19
CA HIS A 36 -10.58 -13.57 0.49
C HIS A 36 -11.03 -14.70 -0.43
N ASP A 37 -10.10 -15.54 -0.89
CA ASP A 37 -10.39 -16.65 -1.80
C ASP A 37 -11.25 -16.21 -3.01
N GLY A 38 -10.90 -15.05 -3.58
CA GLY A 38 -11.62 -14.43 -4.70
C GLY A 38 -12.92 -13.70 -4.35
N GLN A 39 -13.37 -13.76 -3.08
CA GLN A 39 -14.57 -13.05 -2.62
C GLN A 39 -14.23 -11.64 -2.15
N LYS A 40 -14.91 -10.66 -2.76
CA LYS A 40 -14.76 -9.23 -2.45
C LYS A 40 -15.20 -8.95 -1.01
N GLN A 41 -14.32 -8.34 -0.22
CA GLN A 41 -14.64 -7.94 1.15
C GLN A 41 -15.39 -6.61 1.19
N THR A 42 -16.43 -6.54 2.04
CA THR A 42 -17.36 -5.40 2.12
C THR A 42 -17.10 -4.48 3.32
N GLY A 43 -16.05 -4.74 4.11
CA GLY A 43 -15.65 -3.86 5.22
C GLY A 43 -15.32 -2.44 4.75
N LEU A 44 -15.66 -1.44 5.58
CA LEU A 44 -15.61 -0.01 5.25
C LEU A 44 -14.26 0.47 4.67
N ASP A 45 -13.16 -0.12 5.11
CA ASP A 45 -11.79 0.27 4.74
C ASP A 45 -11.06 -0.78 3.89
N LEU A 46 -11.77 -1.81 3.45
CA LEU A 46 -11.24 -2.89 2.62
C LEU A 46 -11.34 -2.58 1.12
N SER A 47 -11.70 -1.34 0.79
CA SER A 47 -11.64 -0.76 -0.54
C SER A 47 -11.40 0.75 -0.46
N GLY A 48 -10.85 1.35 -1.52
CA GLY A 48 -10.58 2.78 -1.58
C GLY A 48 -9.61 3.15 -2.70
N MET A 49 -8.88 4.23 -2.52
CA MET A 49 -7.85 4.68 -3.46
C MET A 49 -6.44 4.38 -2.96
N VAL A 50 -5.48 4.36 -3.88
CA VAL A 50 -4.05 4.33 -3.57
C VAL A 50 -3.34 5.55 -4.14
N ALA A 51 -2.28 5.99 -3.47
CA ALA A 51 -1.29 6.90 -4.02
C ALA A 51 0.09 6.24 -4.01
N GLU A 52 0.79 6.36 -5.13
CA GLU A 52 2.17 5.92 -5.31
C GLU A 52 2.97 7.06 -5.96
N THR A 53 4.30 6.97 -5.99
CA THR A 53 5.11 7.90 -6.79
C THR A 53 4.85 7.72 -8.29
N ARG A 54 5.44 8.59 -9.11
CA ARG A 54 5.29 8.63 -10.58
C ARG A 54 5.67 7.31 -11.26
N GLY A 55 5.03 7.04 -12.40
CA GLY A 55 5.38 5.94 -13.30
C GLY A 55 6.52 6.28 -14.26
N PRO A 56 6.96 5.33 -15.11
CA PRO A 56 6.55 3.92 -15.10
C PRO A 56 7.07 3.19 -13.84
N GLY A 57 6.53 2.00 -13.55
CA GLY A 57 7.09 1.12 -12.53
C GLY A 57 8.51 0.67 -12.88
N ASP A 58 9.37 0.57 -11.87
CA ASP A 58 10.77 0.14 -12.04
C ASP A 58 11.31 -0.45 -10.73
N ASN A 59 11.58 -1.75 -10.73
CA ASN A 59 12.18 -2.46 -9.60
C ASN A 59 13.71 -2.57 -9.70
N SER A 60 14.32 -2.22 -10.84
CA SER A 60 15.72 -2.57 -11.16
C SER A 60 16.76 -1.95 -10.24
N GLN A 61 16.45 -0.83 -9.58
CA GLN A 61 17.37 -0.14 -8.68
C GLN A 61 16.65 0.64 -7.56
N PRO A 62 17.22 0.73 -6.35
CA PRO A 62 16.70 1.58 -5.28
C PRO A 62 16.82 3.07 -5.64
N GLY A 63 15.98 3.91 -5.03
CA GLY A 63 16.12 5.37 -5.12
C GLY A 63 15.81 6.00 -6.48
N ASN A 64 15.31 5.24 -7.47
CA ASN A 64 14.96 5.73 -8.81
C ASN A 64 13.76 6.70 -8.87
N ASN A 65 13.12 6.98 -7.74
CA ASN A 65 11.92 7.81 -7.66
C ASN A 65 10.78 7.31 -8.57
N ARG A 66 10.64 5.99 -8.68
CA ARG A 66 9.57 5.30 -9.42
C ARG A 66 8.75 4.39 -8.51
N ARG A 67 7.49 4.18 -8.90
CA ARG A 67 6.62 3.16 -8.31
C ARG A 67 7.19 1.76 -8.57
N VAL A 68 6.74 0.76 -7.83
CA VAL A 68 7.07 -0.63 -8.18
C VAL A 68 6.43 -1.04 -9.50
N GLU A 69 6.94 -2.06 -10.15
CA GLU A 69 6.33 -2.57 -11.38
C GLU A 69 4.91 -3.11 -11.14
N ALA A 70 4.11 -3.20 -12.19
CA ALA A 70 2.86 -3.96 -12.12
C ALA A 70 3.22 -5.44 -11.95
N GLY A 71 2.60 -6.11 -10.98
CA GLY A 71 3.12 -7.38 -10.50
C GLY A 71 2.26 -8.00 -9.42
N ARG A 72 2.64 -9.21 -8.99
CA ARG A 72 2.05 -9.89 -7.84
C ARG A 72 3.15 -10.08 -6.79
N TYR A 73 2.97 -9.44 -5.65
CA TYR A 73 3.98 -9.34 -4.60
C TYR A 73 3.51 -10.07 -3.34
N PRO A 74 4.29 -11.02 -2.80
CA PRO A 74 4.00 -11.59 -1.49
C PRO A 74 4.16 -10.55 -0.39
N LEU A 75 3.39 -10.70 0.68
CA LEU A 75 3.43 -9.79 1.81
C LEU A 75 4.25 -10.34 2.97
N ALA A 76 4.82 -9.45 3.77
CA ALA A 76 5.47 -9.73 5.03
C ALA A 76 5.09 -8.71 6.10
N THR A 77 5.19 -9.13 7.37
CA THR A 77 5.09 -8.22 8.51
C THR A 77 6.31 -7.32 8.54
N GLN A 78 6.10 -6.01 8.69
CA GLN A 78 7.15 -5.00 8.65
C GLN A 78 7.86 -4.88 10.01
N ASP A 79 9.20 -4.78 10.00
CA ASP A 79 10.05 -4.65 11.20
C ASP A 79 11.02 -3.46 11.12
N GLY A 80 10.49 -2.27 10.85
CA GLY A 80 11.29 -1.06 10.69
C GLY A 80 11.19 -0.11 11.89
N ALA A 81 12.12 0.85 11.97
CA ALA A 81 12.07 1.90 13.00
C ALA A 81 10.90 2.89 12.80
N LYS A 82 10.46 3.08 11.55
CA LYS A 82 9.37 4.03 11.20
C LYS A 82 8.01 3.35 11.09
N TYR A 83 8.00 2.10 10.65
CA TYR A 83 6.80 1.32 10.35
C TYR A 83 6.95 -0.08 10.91
N VAL A 84 5.89 -0.62 11.49
CA VAL A 84 5.80 -1.99 12.01
C VAL A 84 4.41 -2.56 11.77
N THR A 85 4.28 -3.88 11.67
CA THR A 85 2.94 -4.51 11.67
C THR A 85 2.38 -4.68 13.08
N PHE A 86 3.26 -4.98 14.05
CA PHE A 86 2.93 -5.14 15.47
C PHE A 86 3.62 -4.07 16.31
N GLY A 87 2.90 -3.54 17.32
CA GLY A 87 3.45 -2.57 18.28
C GLY A 87 3.58 -1.16 17.72
N TYR A 88 2.82 -0.80 16.69
CA TYR A 88 2.74 0.59 16.24
C TYR A 88 2.10 1.47 17.32
N LYS A 89 2.44 2.76 17.32
CA LYS A 89 1.92 3.70 18.31
C LYS A 89 0.44 3.98 18.05
N GLU A 90 -0.38 3.90 19.10
CA GLU A 90 -1.77 4.32 19.06
C GLU A 90 -1.87 5.84 19.14
N SER A 91 -1.75 6.48 17.97
CA SER A 91 -1.81 7.92 17.82
C SER A 91 -2.20 8.29 16.40
N GLU A 92 -3.06 9.30 16.28
CA GLU A 92 -3.39 9.94 15.01
C GLU A 92 -2.38 11.02 14.60
N SER A 93 -1.37 11.29 15.43
CA SER A 93 -0.31 12.21 15.06
C SER A 93 0.59 11.60 13.98
N SER A 94 0.78 12.33 12.89
CA SER A 94 1.69 11.93 11.81
C SER A 94 3.16 11.92 12.22
N SER A 95 3.53 12.56 13.35
CA SER A 95 4.89 12.50 13.89
C SER A 95 5.13 11.28 14.79
N ALA A 96 4.06 10.64 15.29
CA ALA A 96 4.18 9.46 16.15
C ALA A 96 4.76 8.26 15.38
N ARG A 97 5.73 7.57 15.98
CA ARG A 97 6.38 6.37 15.43
C ARG A 97 6.49 5.28 16.51
N PRO A 98 6.54 4.00 16.11
CA PRO A 98 6.37 3.50 14.74
C PRO A 98 4.89 3.54 14.29
N LYS A 99 4.65 3.58 12.97
CA LYS A 99 3.32 3.57 12.33
C LYS A 99 2.96 2.16 11.85
N PRO A 100 1.67 1.85 11.61
CA PRO A 100 1.30 0.58 10.99
C PRO A 100 1.90 0.47 9.57
N GLY A 101 2.31 -0.73 9.16
CA GLY A 101 2.78 -1.01 7.80
C GLY A 101 2.88 -2.50 7.49
N ILE A 102 2.87 -2.83 6.20
CA ILE A 102 3.05 -4.17 5.63
C ILE A 102 4.12 -4.07 4.54
N GLU A 103 5.04 -5.02 4.47
CA GLU A 103 6.10 -5.04 3.47
C GLU A 103 5.66 -5.83 2.23
N LEU A 104 5.96 -5.31 1.04
CA LEU A 104 5.98 -6.07 -0.21
C LEU A 104 7.34 -6.75 -0.32
N LYS A 105 7.34 -8.05 -0.63
CA LYS A 105 8.55 -8.81 -0.95
C LYS A 105 8.69 -9.00 -2.45
N GLU A 106 9.82 -9.55 -2.88
CA GLU A 106 10.11 -9.85 -4.29
C GLU A 106 10.11 -8.58 -5.16
N THR A 107 10.54 -7.45 -4.56
CA THR A 107 10.79 -6.17 -5.23
C THR A 107 12.27 -5.95 -5.52
N ASP A 108 13.09 -7.00 -5.42
CA ASP A 108 14.56 -6.93 -5.44
C ASP A 108 15.10 -6.22 -6.70
N PRO A 109 16.15 -5.39 -6.54
CA PRO A 109 16.92 -5.10 -5.32
C PRO A 109 16.28 -4.08 -4.35
N ARG A 110 15.02 -3.67 -4.55
CA ARG A 110 14.38 -2.69 -3.66
C ARG A 110 13.86 -3.38 -2.40
N GLU A 111 14.28 -2.87 -1.25
CA GLU A 111 13.78 -3.26 0.07
C GLU A 111 12.87 -2.18 0.66
N GLU A 112 12.16 -2.52 1.75
CA GLU A 112 11.26 -1.59 2.46
C GLU A 112 10.23 -0.91 1.55
N ILE A 113 9.71 -1.63 0.54
CA ILE A 113 8.52 -1.22 -0.19
C ILE A 113 7.30 -1.57 0.66
N LEU A 114 6.58 -0.55 1.13
CA LEU A 114 5.53 -0.76 2.13
C LEU A 114 4.15 -0.37 1.61
N ILE A 115 3.12 -1.07 2.10
CA ILE A 115 1.79 -0.47 2.27
C ILE A 115 1.80 0.24 3.62
N HIS A 116 1.66 1.56 3.61
CA HIS A 116 1.70 2.35 4.84
C HIS A 116 0.87 3.64 4.73
N PRO A 117 0.60 4.32 5.86
CA PRO A 117 -0.19 5.54 5.85
C PRO A 117 0.51 6.66 5.08
N GLY A 118 -0.22 7.31 4.18
CA GLY A 118 0.21 8.52 3.48
C GLY A 118 -0.09 9.80 4.28
N ILE A 119 0.47 10.91 3.83
CA ILE A 119 0.20 12.26 4.35
C ILE A 119 0.53 13.31 3.28
N GLY A 120 -0.28 14.36 3.19
CA GLY A 120 -0.04 15.45 2.24
C GLY A 120 -0.15 14.97 0.80
N PHE A 121 0.75 15.37 -0.09
CA PHE A 121 0.64 14.96 -1.50
C PHE A 121 0.99 13.48 -1.73
N LEU A 122 2.08 13.03 -1.10
CA LEU A 122 2.63 11.67 -1.17
C LEU A 122 3.64 11.51 -0.01
N ALA A 123 3.69 10.35 0.64
CA ALA A 123 4.54 10.16 1.83
C ALA A 123 5.93 9.58 1.54
N SER A 124 6.10 8.82 0.45
CA SER A 124 7.37 8.14 0.17
C SER A 124 7.47 7.66 -1.28
N ILE A 125 8.67 7.26 -1.66
CA ILE A 125 9.01 6.71 -2.97
C ILE A 125 8.84 5.20 -2.94
N GLY A 126 8.22 4.63 -3.97
CA GLY A 126 8.06 3.17 -4.13
C GLY A 126 6.96 2.52 -3.33
N CYS A 127 6.58 3.10 -2.20
CA CYS A 127 5.51 2.57 -1.34
C CYS A 127 4.11 2.89 -1.88
N ILE A 128 3.14 2.22 -1.29
CA ILE A 128 1.71 2.36 -1.57
C ILE A 128 1.03 3.00 -0.37
N ASN A 129 0.35 4.13 -0.59
CA ASN A 129 -0.42 4.81 0.45
C ASN A 129 -1.91 4.59 0.26
N LEU A 130 -2.59 3.96 1.23
CA LEU A 130 -4.04 3.76 1.17
C LEU A 130 -4.78 5.05 1.49
N CYS A 131 -5.75 5.41 0.66
CA CYS A 131 -6.43 6.70 0.68
C CYS A 131 -7.95 6.52 0.59
N THR A 132 -8.70 7.52 1.07
CA THR A 132 -10.17 7.51 0.94
C THR A 132 -10.59 7.92 -0.46
N SER A 133 -10.19 9.12 -0.90
CA SER A 133 -10.48 9.65 -2.22
C SER A 133 -9.36 10.60 -2.63
N LEU A 134 -9.04 10.63 -3.92
CA LEU A 134 -8.02 11.47 -4.56
C LEU A 134 -8.52 11.87 -5.96
N PRO A 135 -9.60 12.68 -6.06
CA PRO A 135 -10.23 12.99 -7.33
C PRO A 135 -9.31 13.77 -8.27
N ASP A 136 -8.39 14.56 -7.73
CA ASP A 136 -7.46 15.39 -8.47
C ASP A 136 -6.10 15.55 -7.74
N ALA A 137 -5.20 16.32 -8.32
CA ALA A 137 -3.84 16.55 -7.82
C ALA A 137 -3.76 17.53 -6.63
N GLU A 138 -4.84 18.26 -6.33
CA GLU A 138 -4.89 19.22 -5.23
C GLU A 138 -5.41 18.57 -3.94
N GLU A 139 -6.10 17.43 -4.04
CA GLU A 139 -6.52 16.65 -2.87
C GLU A 139 -5.31 16.08 -2.10
N MET A 140 -5.24 16.40 -0.80
CA MET A 140 -4.18 15.91 0.08
C MET A 140 -4.61 14.64 0.82
N ILE A 141 -3.67 13.72 1.01
CA ILE A 141 -3.86 12.52 1.82
C ILE A 141 -3.98 12.92 3.30
N GLY A 142 -5.16 12.69 3.88
CA GLY A 142 -5.40 12.78 5.32
C GLY A 142 -4.78 11.60 6.07
N PHE A 143 -3.80 11.87 6.93
CA PHE A 143 -3.05 10.83 7.65
C PHE A 143 -3.92 9.91 8.50
N ALA A 144 -4.86 10.45 9.29
CA ALA A 144 -5.71 9.66 10.17
C ALA A 144 -6.55 8.62 9.38
N HIS A 145 -7.16 9.06 8.28
CA HIS A 145 -7.93 8.17 7.40
C HIS A 145 -7.05 7.12 6.72
N SER A 146 -5.87 7.52 6.24
CA SER A 146 -4.90 6.61 5.65
C SER A 146 -4.40 5.56 6.66
N ARG A 147 -4.12 5.99 7.90
CA ARG A 147 -3.72 5.12 9.02
C ARG A 147 -4.78 4.07 9.34
N ARG A 148 -6.02 4.52 9.49
CA ARG A 148 -7.17 3.64 9.77
C ARG A 148 -7.30 2.53 8.73
N ARG A 149 -7.10 2.85 7.44
CA ARG A 149 -7.17 1.86 6.34
C ARG A 149 -6.08 0.80 6.42
N VAL A 150 -4.84 1.22 6.68
CA VAL A 150 -3.73 0.26 6.82
C VAL A 150 -3.99 -0.68 8.01
N ILE A 151 -4.51 -0.17 9.12
CA ILE A 151 -4.89 -1.00 10.27
C ILE A 151 -6.02 -1.95 9.90
N ALA A 152 -7.07 -1.47 9.24
CA ALA A 152 -8.19 -2.32 8.83
C ALA A 152 -7.72 -3.48 7.94
N VAL A 153 -6.80 -3.22 7.01
CA VAL A 153 -6.17 -4.25 6.16
C VAL A 153 -5.35 -5.24 6.99
N ILE A 154 -4.55 -4.78 7.96
CA ILE A 154 -3.78 -5.66 8.85
C ILE A 154 -4.72 -6.54 9.67
N GLU A 155 -5.77 -5.98 10.27
CA GLU A 155 -6.71 -6.71 11.13
C GLU A 155 -7.58 -7.69 10.33
N ASP A 156 -8.02 -7.31 9.12
CA ASP A 156 -8.72 -8.21 8.21
C ASP A 156 -7.84 -9.40 7.81
N MET A 157 -6.58 -9.15 7.46
CA MET A 157 -5.63 -10.20 7.11
C MET A 157 -5.33 -11.13 8.29
N LYS A 158 -5.18 -10.58 9.51
CA LYS A 158 -5.06 -11.36 10.76
C LYS A 158 -6.28 -12.25 10.97
N SER A 159 -7.48 -11.69 10.81
CA SER A 159 -8.73 -12.43 11.02
C SER A 159 -8.90 -13.56 10.01
N PHE A 160 -8.64 -13.30 8.73
CA PHE A 160 -8.77 -14.31 7.67
C PHE A 160 -7.76 -15.45 7.80
N LEU A 161 -6.49 -15.12 8.06
CA LEU A 161 -5.44 -16.14 8.17
C LEU A 161 -5.42 -16.83 9.53
N ASN A 162 -6.05 -16.25 10.56
CA ASN A 162 -6.12 -16.77 11.91
C ASN A 162 -4.72 -17.22 12.43
N SER A 163 -4.56 -18.49 12.81
CA SER A 163 -3.27 -19.05 13.27
C SER A 163 -2.18 -19.08 12.20
N GLY A 164 -2.52 -18.83 10.93
CA GLY A 164 -1.59 -18.66 9.83
C GLY A 164 -0.95 -17.27 9.76
N PHE A 165 -1.50 -16.27 10.44
CA PHE A 165 -0.88 -14.94 10.48
C PHE A 165 0.36 -14.95 11.40
N PRO A 166 1.51 -14.36 11.00
CA PRO A 166 2.71 -14.36 11.83
C PRO A 166 2.51 -13.64 13.16
N THR A 167 3.16 -14.09 14.23
CA THR A 167 3.03 -13.49 15.58
C THR A 167 4.07 -12.42 15.90
N LYS A 168 4.98 -12.12 14.96
CA LYS A 168 6.03 -11.10 15.11
C LYS A 168 6.34 -10.40 13.80
N ASN A 169 6.98 -9.24 13.90
CA ASN A 169 7.47 -8.48 12.74
C ASN A 169 8.58 -9.25 11.99
N GLY A 170 8.82 -8.88 10.72
CA GLY A 170 9.90 -9.42 9.90
C GLY A 170 9.64 -10.85 9.42
N LYS A 171 8.38 -11.20 9.14
CA LYS A 171 7.95 -12.55 8.75
C LYS A 171 7.07 -12.51 7.52
N LYS A 172 7.34 -13.39 6.55
CA LYS A 172 6.45 -13.62 5.42
C LYS A 172 5.06 -13.98 5.94
N ILE A 173 4.02 -13.36 5.36
CA ILE A 173 2.63 -13.66 5.67
C ILE A 173 2.18 -14.74 4.67
N PRO A 174 1.87 -15.97 5.13
CA PRO A 174 1.46 -17.04 4.24
C PRO A 174 0.16 -16.69 3.50
N LYS A 175 0.10 -17.05 2.21
CA LYS A 175 -1.11 -16.88 1.37
C LYS A 175 -1.62 -15.43 1.28
N ALA A 176 -0.77 -14.43 1.48
CA ALA A 176 -1.13 -13.02 1.38
C ALA A 176 -0.33 -12.32 0.29
N PHE A 177 -1.02 -11.65 -0.63
CA PHE A 177 -0.42 -11.00 -1.79
C PHE A 177 -1.07 -9.66 -2.12
N VAL A 178 -0.27 -8.77 -2.72
CA VAL A 178 -0.78 -7.59 -3.44
C VAL A 178 -0.63 -7.86 -4.93
N VAL A 179 -1.69 -7.59 -5.69
CA VAL A 179 -1.73 -7.71 -7.14
C VAL A 179 -1.92 -6.32 -7.72
N ILE A 180 -0.96 -5.84 -8.50
CA ILE A 180 -0.94 -4.49 -9.06
C ILE A 180 -1.12 -4.57 -10.57
N GLU A 181 -2.09 -3.81 -11.08
CA GLU A 181 -2.38 -3.65 -12.50
C GLU A 181 -2.31 -2.19 -12.94
N GLY A 182 -2.05 -1.99 -14.22
CA GLY A 182 -2.01 -0.69 -14.87
C GLY A 182 -0.63 -0.05 -14.87
N GLU A 183 -0.27 0.52 -16.01
CA GLU A 183 0.90 1.39 -16.17
C GLU A 183 0.44 2.67 -16.87
N PRO A 184 -0.38 3.51 -16.20
CA PRO A 184 -0.79 4.77 -16.79
C PRO A 184 0.45 5.61 -17.06
N THR A 185 0.56 6.10 -18.29
CA THR A 185 1.58 7.06 -18.69
C THR A 185 1.06 8.47 -18.41
N PHE A 186 1.96 9.32 -17.93
CA PHE A 186 1.69 10.75 -17.86
C PHE A 186 1.93 11.34 -19.26
N PRO A 187 0.98 12.09 -19.83
CA PRO A 187 1.17 12.77 -21.11
C PRO A 187 2.23 13.88 -21.05
#